data_AF-A0A350MN04-F1
#
_entry.id   AF-A0A350MN04-F1
#
_cell.length_a   1.000
_cell.length_b   1.000
_cell.length_c   1.000
_cell.angle_alpha   90.00
_cell.angle_beta   90.00
_cell.angle_gamma   90.00
#
_symmetry.space_group_name_H-M   'P 1'
#
loop_
_entity.id
_entity.type
_entity.pdbx_description
1 polymer ?
#
loop_
_entity_poly.entity_id
_entity_poly.type
_entity_poly.pdbx_seq_one_letter_code
_entity_poly.pdbx_strand_id
1 'polypeptide(L)'
;MNWESLNNLFDKKNLCILGFGREGKAMVDFLIKHYSGDIVVADANPEIQNSYSLTYASQLIFQTGEHYLDDLNRYDLIIKSPGIPKSQLIGKVDFQKVTSQTDLFLEL
;
A
#
# COMPACT_ATOMS: atom_id res chain seq x y z
N MET A 1 2.23 10.69 12.73
CA MET A 1 3.14 10.37 11.60
C MET A 1 3.88 11.62 11.18
N ASN A 2 5.19 11.66 11.41
CA ASN A 2 6.08 12.69 10.87
C ASN A 2 6.47 12.30 9.43
N TRP A 3 6.28 13.20 8.46
CA TRP A 3 6.67 12.95 7.07
C TRP A 3 8.17 12.72 6.91
N GLU A 4 9.03 13.44 7.63
CA GLU A 4 10.49 13.33 7.48
C GLU A 4 10.99 11.92 7.78
N SER A 5 10.50 11.32 8.87
CA SER A 5 10.83 9.96 9.26
C SER A 5 10.31 8.93 8.25
N LEU A 6 9.11 9.15 7.69
CA LEU A 6 8.51 8.28 6.67
C LEU A 6 9.23 8.38 5.32
N ASN A 7 9.70 9.57 4.95
CA ASN A 7 10.39 9.78 3.69
C ASN A 7 11.62 8.87 3.58
N ASN A 8 12.40 8.73 4.66
CA ASN A 8 13.53 7.79 4.69
C ASN A 8 13.09 6.32 4.56
N LEU A 9 11.93 5.97 5.12
CA LEU A 9 11.39 4.61 5.02
C LEU A 9 10.92 4.28 3.59
N PHE A 10 10.40 5.27 2.88
CA PHE A 10 9.81 5.13 1.54
C PHE A 10 10.76 5.50 0.39
N ASP A 11 11.90 6.15 0.66
CA ASP A 11 12.84 6.59 -0.36
C ASP A 11 13.30 5.41 -1.22
N LYS A 12 13.13 5.55 -2.54
CA LYS A 12 13.50 4.55 -3.56
C LYS A 12 12.89 3.15 -3.39
N LYS A 13 11.81 3.02 -2.60
CA LYS A 13 11.09 1.76 -2.44
C LYS A 13 9.89 1.66 -3.37
N ASN A 14 9.69 0.49 -3.95
CA ASN A 14 8.43 0.13 -4.59
C ASN A 14 7.38 -0.14 -3.51
N LEU A 15 6.46 0.81 -3.32
CA LEU A 15 5.46 0.80 -2.26
C LEU A 15 4.15 0.15 -2.71
N CYS A 16 3.63 -0.77 -1.88
CA CYS A 16 2.31 -1.35 -2.06
C CYS A 16 1.41 -1.11 -0.84
N ILE A 17 0.22 -0.59 -1.07
CA ILE A 17 -0.88 -0.56 -0.11
C ILE A 17 -1.75 -1.77 -0.38
N LEU A 18 -1.70 -2.74 0.54
CA LEU A 18 -2.43 -3.99 0.41
C LEU A 18 -3.74 -3.91 1.20
N GLY A 19 -4.84 -3.82 0.46
CA GLY A 19 -6.20 -3.61 0.94
C GLY A 19 -6.57 -2.13 0.94
N PHE A 20 -7.66 -1.81 0.25
CA PHE A 20 -8.14 -0.47 -0.05
C PHE A 20 -9.51 -0.18 0.60
N GLY A 21 -9.66 -0.66 1.82
CA GLY A 21 -10.75 -0.28 2.72
C GLY A 21 -10.52 1.12 3.32
N ARG A 22 -11.07 1.36 4.52
CA ARG A 22 -10.95 2.66 5.21
C ARG A 22 -9.50 3.07 5.49
N GLU A 23 -8.68 2.15 6.01
CA GLU A 23 -7.28 2.42 6.35
C GLU A 23 -6.39 2.57 5.11
N GLY A 24 -6.56 1.70 4.12
CA GLY A 24 -5.87 1.81 2.83
C GLY A 24 -6.14 3.15 2.13
N LYS A 25 -7.40 3.59 2.07
CA LYS A 25 -7.80 4.92 1.55
C LYS A 25 -7.10 6.04 2.31
N ALA A 26 -7.14 6.00 3.64
CA ALA A 26 -6.51 7.02 4.46
C ALA A 26 -4.98 7.08 4.25
N MET A 27 -4.32 5.94 4.08
CA MET A 27 -2.89 5.88 3.81
C MET A 27 -2.56 6.43 2.42
N VAL A 28 -3.33 6.05 1.39
CA VAL A 28 -3.16 6.60 0.04
C VAL A 28 -3.37 8.13 0.05
N ASP A 29 -4.45 8.62 0.66
CA ASP A 29 -4.75 10.06 0.76
C ASP A 29 -3.67 10.86 1.50
N PHE A 30 -2.96 10.23 2.43
CA PHE A 30 -1.79 10.80 3.08
C PHE A 30 -0.57 10.80 2.14
N LEU A 31 -0.26 9.66 1.53
CA LEU A 31 0.92 9.49 0.68
C LEU A 31 0.88 10.35 -0.57
N ILE A 32 -0.26 10.47 -1.27
CA ILE A 32 -0.37 11.28 -2.50
C ILE A 32 -0.06 12.77 -2.29
N LYS A 33 -0.10 13.26 -1.05
CA LYS A 33 0.21 14.66 -0.70
C LYS A 33 1.69 14.90 -0.40
N HIS A 34 2.44 13.84 -0.12
CA HIS A 34 3.77 13.94 0.47
C HIS A 34 4.82 13.13 -0.28
N TYR A 35 4.46 11.93 -0.74
CA TYR A 35 5.30 11.04 -1.52
C TYR A 35 5.23 11.41 -3.01
N SER A 36 6.34 11.29 -3.73
CA SER A 36 6.42 11.61 -5.17
C SER A 36 6.61 10.39 -6.07
N GLY A 37 6.77 9.18 -5.51
CA GLY A 37 6.90 7.95 -6.28
C GLY A 37 5.56 7.27 -6.53
N ASP A 38 5.59 6.19 -7.31
CA ASP A 38 4.40 5.39 -7.61
C ASP A 38 3.91 4.65 -6.36
N ILE A 39 2.59 4.67 -6.17
CA ILE A 39 1.93 3.96 -5.08
C ILE A 39 1.08 2.87 -5.71
N VAL A 40 1.46 1.62 -5.46
CA VAL A 40 0.63 0.50 -5.91
C VAL A 40 -0.46 0.22 -4.89
N VAL A 41 -1.70 0.09 -5.34
CA VAL A 41 -2.84 -0.26 -4.51
C VAL A 41 -3.33 -1.64 -4.95
N ALA A 42 -3.23 -2.61 -4.06
CA ALA A 42 -3.65 -3.98 -4.29
C ALA A 42 -4.93 -4.31 -3.51
N ASP A 43 -6.02 -4.69 -4.20
CA ASP A 43 -7.29 -5.04 -3.56
C ASP A 43 -8.08 -6.08 -4.36
N ALA A 44 -8.82 -6.94 -3.65
CA ALA A 44 -9.66 -7.95 -4.29
C ALA A 44 -10.78 -7.33 -5.15
N ASN A 45 -11.25 -6.13 -4.82
CA ASN A 45 -12.31 -5.45 -5.56
C ASN A 45 -11.73 -4.76 -6.82
N PRO A 46 -12.12 -5.18 -8.04
CA PRO A 46 -11.63 -4.58 -9.30
C PRO A 46 -12.08 -3.13 -9.51
N GLU A 47 -13.13 -2.69 -8.83
CA GLU A 47 -13.76 -1.38 -9.06
C GLU A 47 -13.10 -0.23 -8.28
N ILE A 48 -12.12 -0.51 -7.41
CA ILE A 48 -11.52 0.52 -6.55
C ILE A 48 -10.85 1.65 -7.33
N GLN A 49 -10.36 1.36 -8.53
CA GLN A 49 -9.73 2.33 -9.43
C GLN A 49 -10.69 3.46 -9.84
N ASN A 50 -12.00 3.23 -9.78
CA ASN A 50 -13.02 4.23 -10.11
C ASN A 50 -13.23 5.25 -8.99
N SER A 51 -12.65 5.03 -7.80
CA SER A 51 -12.92 5.84 -6.62
C SER A 51 -12.01 7.07 -6.45
N TYR A 52 -11.00 7.24 -7.31
CA TYR A 52 -10.09 8.39 -7.28
C TYR A 52 -10.24 9.31 -8.48
N SER A 53 -9.99 10.61 -8.24
CA SER A 53 -9.95 11.64 -9.28
C SER A 53 -8.80 11.38 -10.25
N LEU A 54 -9.03 11.71 -11.54
CA LEU A 54 -8.03 11.65 -12.61
C LEU A 54 -6.73 12.41 -12.28
N THR A 55 -6.81 13.43 -11.40
CA THR A 55 -5.65 14.23 -10.98
C THR A 55 -4.60 13.42 -10.22
N TYR A 56 -5.00 12.37 -9.49
CA TYR A 56 -4.09 11.50 -8.73
C TYR A 56 -3.80 10.17 -9.44
N ALA A 57 -4.51 9.90 -10.53
CA ALA A 57 -4.40 8.64 -11.28
C ALA A 57 -3.00 8.42 -11.86
N SER A 58 -2.22 9.48 -12.09
CA SER A 58 -0.84 9.34 -12.60
C SER A 58 0.16 8.77 -11.59
N GLN A 59 -0.16 8.81 -10.29
CA GLN A 59 0.70 8.28 -9.22
C GLN A 59 0.22 6.92 -8.69
N LEU A 60 -1.06 6.58 -8.93
CA LEU A 60 -1.67 5.36 -8.42
C LEU A 60 -1.67 4.27 -9.48
N ILE A 61 -1.06 3.14 -9.14
CA ILE A 61 -1.09 1.93 -9.96
C ILE A 61 -2.00 0.92 -9.26
N PHE A 62 -2.93 0.31 -9.97
CA PHE A 62 -3.90 -0.62 -9.38
C PHE A 62 -3.57 -2.07 -9.75
N GLN A 63 -3.46 -2.93 -8.74
CA GLN A 63 -3.37 -4.39 -8.89
C GLN A 63 -4.61 -5.02 -8.27
N THR A 64 -5.65 -5.29 -9.06
CA THR A 64 -6.97 -5.62 -8.52
C THR A 64 -7.55 -6.94 -9.01
N GLY A 65 -8.65 -7.37 -8.38
CA GLY A 65 -9.36 -8.59 -8.76
C GLY A 65 -8.72 -9.85 -8.16
N GLU A 66 -8.95 -11.01 -8.76
CA GLU A 66 -8.53 -12.31 -8.23
C GLU A 66 -7.00 -12.45 -8.07
N HIS A 67 -6.24 -11.68 -8.85
CA HIS A 67 -4.77 -11.70 -8.90
C HIS A 67 -4.10 -10.61 -8.04
N TYR A 68 -4.85 -9.94 -7.16
CA TYR A 68 -4.31 -8.86 -6.34
C TYR A 68 -3.20 -9.29 -5.36
N LEU A 69 -3.07 -10.58 -5.08
CA LEU A 69 -2.02 -11.15 -4.22
C LEU A 69 -0.86 -11.77 -5.01
N ASP A 70 -0.82 -11.59 -6.33
CA ASP A 70 0.24 -12.16 -7.15
C ASP A 70 1.49 -11.28 -7.13
N ASP A 71 2.65 -11.93 -7.09
CA ASP A 71 3.97 -11.29 -7.17
C ASP A 71 4.17 -10.13 -6.17
N LEU A 72 3.65 -10.28 -4.95
CA LEU A 72 3.80 -9.28 -3.87
C LEU A 72 5.28 -9.07 -3.47
N ASN A 73 6.15 -10.05 -3.71
CA ASN A 73 7.57 -9.97 -3.36
C ASN A 73 8.36 -8.93 -4.15
N ARG A 74 7.83 -8.44 -5.28
CA ARG A 74 8.46 -7.36 -6.07
C ARG A 74 8.49 -6.02 -5.34
N TYR A 75 7.61 -5.84 -4.35
CA TYR A 75 7.56 -4.63 -3.56
C TYR A 75 8.65 -4.63 -2.50
N ASP A 76 9.17 -3.45 -2.18
CA ASP A 76 10.17 -3.26 -1.13
C ASP A 76 9.51 -3.00 0.23
N LEU A 77 8.28 -2.47 0.21
CA LEU A 77 7.47 -2.25 1.38
C LEU A 77 5.99 -2.45 1.06
N ILE A 78 5.30 -3.24 1.90
CA ILE A 78 3.87 -3.46 1.83
C ILE A 78 3.23 -2.96 3.11
N ILE A 79 2.30 -2.01 2.99
CA ILE A 79 1.48 -1.54 4.10
C ILE A 79 0.14 -2.27 4.01
N LYS A 80 -0.06 -3.22 4.91
CA LYS A 80 -1.23 -4.11 4.90
C LYS A 80 -2.35 -3.57 5.77
N SER A 81 -3.56 -3.52 5.21
CA SER A 81 -4.79 -3.29 5.97
C SER A 81 -5.09 -4.46 6.93
N PRO A 82 -5.63 -4.23 8.13
CA PRO A 82 -5.96 -5.28 9.10
C PRO A 82 -6.89 -6.36 8.56
N GLY A 83 -7.81 -5.99 7.66
CA GLY A 83 -8.79 -6.88 7.05
C GLY A 83 -8.22 -7.97 6.14
N ILE A 84 -6.93 -7.94 5.80
CA ILE A 84 -6.27 -9.01 5.03
C ILE A 84 -5.60 -10.00 5.99
N PRO A 85 -6.10 -11.25 6.09
CA PRO A 85 -5.50 -12.26 6.96
C PRO A 85 -4.05 -12.56 6.59
N LYS A 86 -3.18 -12.69 7.59
CA LYS A 86 -1.78 -13.10 7.37
C LYS A 86 -1.67 -14.46 6.67
N SER A 87 -2.63 -15.37 6.90
CA SER A 87 -2.68 -16.68 6.25
C SER A 87 -2.76 -16.59 4.72
N GLN A 88 -3.35 -15.55 4.16
CA GLN A 88 -3.40 -15.34 2.71
C GLN A 88 -2.05 -14.93 2.12
N LEU A 89 -1.09 -14.48 2.94
CA LEU A 89 0.21 -13.97 2.51
C LEU A 89 1.34 -14.98 2.67
N ILE A 90 1.09 -16.08 3.38
CA ILE A 90 2.10 -17.14 3.60
C ILE A 90 2.56 -17.70 2.25
N GLY A 91 3.87 -17.68 2.03
CA GLY A 91 4.49 -18.15 0.78
C GLY A 91 4.35 -17.19 -0.40
N LYS A 92 3.68 -16.03 -0.25
CA LYS A 92 3.52 -15.01 -1.29
C LYS A 92 4.40 -13.78 -1.07
N VAL A 93 4.75 -13.50 0.18
CA VAL A 93 5.57 -12.34 0.55
C VAL A 93 6.54 -12.67 1.68
N ASP A 94 7.71 -12.04 1.69
CA ASP A 94 8.55 -11.91 2.87
C ASP A 94 7.92 -10.94 3.87
N PHE A 95 7.53 -11.45 5.05
CA PHE A 95 6.89 -10.65 6.09
C PHE A 95 7.78 -9.54 6.66
N GLN A 96 9.10 -9.57 6.46
CA GLN A 96 9.97 -8.45 6.83
C GLN A 96 9.69 -7.18 6.03
N LYS A 97 9.06 -7.33 4.85
CA LYS A 97 8.64 -6.22 4.01
C LYS A 97 7.22 -5.73 4.32
N VAL A 98 6.51 -6.40 5.23
CA VAL A 98 5.10 -6.14 5.53
C VAL A 98 4.99 -5.37 6.85
N THR A 99 4.39 -4.19 6.78
CA THR A 99 4.04 -3.36 7.93
C THR A 99 2.53 -3.07 7.91
N SER A 100 2.03 -2.29 8.88
CA SER A 100 0.67 -1.78 8.91
C SER A 100 0.67 -0.30 9.24
N GLN A 101 -0.46 0.38 9.01
CA GLN A 101 -0.60 1.78 9.43
C GLN A 101 -0.37 1.95 10.94
N THR A 102 -0.78 0.97 11.75
CA THR A 102 -0.55 0.98 13.19
C THR A 102 0.92 0.80 13.54
N ASP A 103 1.63 -0.14 12.90
CA ASP A 103 3.05 -0.36 13.14
C ASP A 103 3.85 0.90 12.77
N LEU A 104 3.57 1.48 11.60
CA LEU A 104 4.16 2.76 11.18
C LEU A 104 3.84 3.90 12.14
N PHE A 105 2.67 3.91 12.77
CA PHE A 105 2.34 4.92 13.76
C PHE A 105 3.11 4.75 15.07
N LEU A 106 3.40 3.51 15.48
CA LEU A 106 4.11 3.20 16.72
C LEU A 106 5.64 3.35 16.60
N GLU A 107 6.19 3.19 15.39
CA GLU A 107 7.63 3.32 15.11
C GLU A 107 8.09 4.77 14.92
N LEU A 108 7.17 5.74 14.94
CA LEU A 108 7.40 7.17 14.67
C LEU A 108 7.10 8.07 15.86
#